data_AF-A0A498K204-F1
#
_entry.id   AF-A0A498K204-F1
#
_cell.length_a   1.000
_cell.length_b   1.000
_cell.length_c   1.000
_cell.angle_alpha   90.00
_cell.angle_beta   90.00
_cell.angle_gamma   90.00
#
_symmetry.space_group_name_H-M   'P 1'
#
loop_
_entity.id
_entity.type
_entity.pdbx_description
1 polymer ?
#
loop_
_entity_poly.entity_id
_entity_poly.type
_entity_poly.pdbx_seq_one_letter_code
_entity_poly.pdbx_strand_id
1 'polypeptide(L)'
;MGLTETQPGLSLGFSSHQSTSSSNSIQSVPLQLLDQKGDKIRVENGDDREEDEKFNLLGHSICLKRQRDGFGVNPNPSNYYSLQECASPFDYCDIVTSTTHKSLRGPRGGIIFYRKGTKLRKQGVHHTDEGSNNYDLEEKINFAVFPSLQGGPHNNYIAALAIALKQVATPEYKAYMNQVKRNAQALANALLRRKCRLVTGGTDNHLLLWDLTGLGITGKNFEKVCELADITLNKTAIFGDNGALSLRGVRIGTPAMTTRGCVETDFETIADFLLRAAQITASVQREHGKFQKDFMQGLQNNKDIVELRNRVEKFAYQFEMPGYD
;
A
#
# COMPACT_ATOMS: atom_id res chain seq x y z
N MET A 1 -7.36 32.77 55.52
CA MET A 1 -7.71 31.75 56.53
C MET A 1 -8.70 30.84 55.83
N GLY A 2 -8.38 29.64 55.36
CA GLY A 2 -7.71 28.52 56.05
C GLY A 2 -8.82 27.58 56.57
N LEU A 3 -8.84 26.26 56.34
CA LEU A 3 -7.85 25.35 55.78
C LEU A 3 -8.49 24.28 54.86
N THR A 4 -7.64 23.82 53.95
CA THR A 4 -7.64 22.62 53.11
C THR A 4 -7.98 21.30 53.81
N GLU A 5 -8.65 20.39 53.10
CA GLU A 5 -8.46 18.94 53.26
C GLU A 5 -8.71 18.19 51.94
N THR A 6 -7.82 17.24 51.62
CA THR A 6 -7.83 16.43 50.38
C THR A 6 -7.82 14.95 50.74
N GLN A 7 -8.72 14.15 50.14
CA GLN A 7 -8.77 12.71 50.41
C GLN A 7 -7.66 11.92 49.67
N PRO A 8 -7.02 10.91 50.31
CA PRO A 8 -6.16 9.94 49.65
C PRO A 8 -6.96 8.73 49.13
N GLY A 9 -6.46 8.10 48.06
CA GLY A 9 -7.12 6.97 47.40
C GLY A 9 -6.97 5.61 48.12
N LEU A 10 -7.89 4.70 47.82
CA LEU A 10 -7.88 3.31 48.27
C LEU A 10 -7.26 2.39 47.20
N SER A 11 -6.34 1.53 47.64
CA SER A 11 -5.82 0.42 46.83
C SER A 11 -6.74 -0.80 46.91
N LEU A 12 -6.81 -1.58 45.83
CA LEU A 12 -7.41 -2.90 45.84
C LEU A 12 -6.52 -3.88 45.07
N GLY A 13 -5.80 -4.71 45.84
CA GLY A 13 -5.24 -5.97 45.36
C GLY A 13 -5.97 -7.12 46.04
N PHE A 14 -6.26 -8.20 45.31
CA PHE A 14 -6.78 -9.44 45.86
C PHE A 14 -6.10 -10.65 45.21
N SER A 15 -5.75 -11.64 46.03
CA SER A 15 -5.26 -12.95 45.61
C SER A 15 -5.70 -14.04 46.59
N SER A 16 -5.82 -15.26 46.06
CA SER A 16 -6.18 -16.53 46.71
C SER A 16 -7.67 -16.69 47.11
N HIS A 17 -8.23 -17.90 47.29
CA HIS A 17 -7.63 -19.25 47.20
C HIS A 17 -8.44 -20.21 46.30
N GLN A 18 -7.74 -21.24 45.85
CA GLN A 18 -8.16 -22.51 45.24
C GLN A 18 -9.42 -23.21 45.80
N SER A 19 -10.08 -23.98 44.93
CA SER A 19 -10.67 -25.28 45.26
C SER A 19 -10.12 -26.36 44.31
N THR A 20 -10.00 -27.59 44.79
CA THR A 20 -9.20 -28.66 44.15
C THR A 20 -10.03 -29.74 43.48
N SER A 21 -9.71 -30.05 42.21
CA SER A 21 -9.84 -31.41 41.67
C SER A 21 -8.81 -31.66 40.56
N SER A 22 -8.41 -32.93 40.44
CA SER A 22 -7.25 -33.45 39.69
C SER A 22 -7.11 -33.00 38.24
N SER A 23 -5.90 -32.57 37.85
CA SER A 23 -5.47 -32.47 36.45
C SER A 23 -3.99 -32.88 36.29
N ASN A 24 -3.69 -33.58 35.19
CA ASN A 24 -2.32 -33.99 34.86
C ASN A 24 -1.47 -32.78 34.45
N SER A 25 -0.33 -32.58 35.11
CA SER A 25 0.58 -31.49 34.82
C SER A 25 1.44 -31.77 33.58
N ILE A 26 1.10 -31.16 32.45
CA ILE A 26 2.05 -30.96 31.35
C ILE A 26 2.73 -29.61 31.57
N GLN A 27 4.01 -29.62 31.97
CA GLN A 27 4.81 -28.39 32.02
C GLN A 27 5.07 -27.89 30.59
N SER A 28 4.87 -26.60 30.36
CA SER A 28 5.29 -25.93 29.13
C SER A 28 6.81 -25.75 29.13
N VAL A 29 7.48 -26.45 28.23
CA VAL A 29 8.93 -26.30 28.00
C VAL A 29 9.17 -25.04 27.13
N PRO A 30 10.01 -24.09 27.56
CA PRO A 30 10.41 -22.97 26.72
C PRO A 30 11.18 -23.47 25.49
N LEU A 31 10.93 -22.90 24.31
CA LEU A 31 11.66 -23.25 23.09
C LEU A 31 13.10 -22.68 23.15
N GLN A 32 14.01 -23.38 23.83
CA GLN A 32 15.44 -23.10 23.75
C GLN A 32 15.98 -23.50 22.38
N LEU A 33 16.76 -22.61 21.75
CA LEU A 33 17.60 -22.96 20.61
C LEU A 33 18.54 -24.09 21.04
N LEU A 34 18.43 -25.24 20.39
CA LEU A 34 19.40 -26.34 20.53
C LEU A 34 20.56 -26.13 19.56
N ASP A 35 21.67 -25.59 20.08
CA ASP A 35 22.99 -25.80 19.47
C ASP A 35 23.32 -27.30 19.50
N GLN A 36 23.15 -27.99 18.38
CA GLN A 36 23.61 -29.39 18.27
C GLN A 36 25.12 -29.44 17.99
N LYS A 37 25.90 -29.61 19.06
CA LYS A 37 27.29 -30.05 18.95
C LYS A 37 27.37 -31.55 18.68
N GLY A 38 27.36 -31.88 17.38
CA GLY A 38 28.16 -32.93 16.78
C GLY A 38 27.75 -34.39 16.97
N ASP A 39 27.74 -35.12 15.85
CA ASP A 39 28.40 -36.43 15.84
C ASP A 39 29.04 -36.70 14.46
N LYS A 40 30.16 -37.41 14.44
CA LYS A 40 30.91 -37.70 13.20
C LYS A 40 30.46 -39.04 12.61
N ILE A 41 29.70 -39.00 11.52
CA ILE A 41 29.52 -40.16 10.64
C ILE A 41 30.16 -39.86 9.29
N ARG A 42 30.99 -40.79 8.83
CA ARG A 42 31.82 -40.68 7.62
C ARG A 42 31.15 -41.47 6.50
N VAL A 43 30.57 -40.78 5.52
CA VAL A 43 30.05 -41.35 4.27
C VAL A 43 30.59 -40.52 3.09
N GLU A 44 30.87 -41.18 1.98
CA GLU A 44 31.63 -40.63 0.86
C GLU A 44 30.71 -40.02 -0.22
N ASN A 45 31.18 -38.91 -0.82
CA ASN A 45 30.85 -38.40 -2.17
C ASN A 45 29.37 -38.44 -2.64
N GLY A 46 28.63 -37.35 -2.41
CA GLY A 46 27.39 -37.00 -3.11
C GLY A 46 27.37 -35.50 -3.45
N ASP A 47 26.95 -35.13 -4.65
CA ASP A 47 26.92 -33.74 -5.16
C ASP A 47 25.55 -33.08 -4.87
N ASP A 48 25.30 -32.77 -3.60
CA ASP A 48 24.04 -32.15 -3.15
C ASP A 48 23.98 -30.67 -3.53
N ARG A 49 23.47 -30.39 -4.74
CA ARG A 49 23.04 -29.05 -5.16
C ARG A 49 21.64 -28.76 -4.63
N GLU A 50 21.56 -28.15 -3.45
CA GLU A 50 20.36 -27.44 -3.02
C GLU A 50 20.08 -26.27 -3.98
N GLU A 51 18.90 -26.24 -4.59
CA GLU A 51 18.49 -25.14 -5.46
C GLU A 51 18.07 -23.92 -4.61
N ASP A 52 18.95 -22.91 -4.53
CA ASP A 52 18.66 -21.62 -3.89
C ASP A 52 17.42 -20.94 -4.53
N GLU A 53 16.25 -21.00 -3.87
CA GLU A 53 15.04 -20.30 -4.31
C GLU A 53 15.24 -18.76 -4.32
N LYS A 54 15.56 -18.22 -5.50
CA LYS A 54 15.57 -16.76 -5.76
C LYS A 54 14.13 -16.27 -6.00
N PHE A 55 13.60 -15.44 -5.11
CA PHE A 55 12.32 -14.78 -5.32
C PHE A 55 12.49 -13.37 -5.86
N ASN A 56 11.68 -13.01 -6.85
CA ASN A 56 11.70 -11.68 -7.44
C ASN A 56 10.60 -10.81 -6.83
N LEU A 57 10.98 -9.77 -6.09
CA LEU A 57 10.04 -8.74 -5.64
C LEU A 57 10.13 -7.54 -6.58
N LEU A 58 9.01 -7.19 -7.23
CA LEU A 58 8.94 -6.07 -8.17
C LEU A 58 10.05 -6.12 -9.25
N GLY A 59 10.33 -7.31 -9.78
CA GLY A 59 11.35 -7.52 -10.82
C GLY A 59 12.81 -7.52 -10.33
N HIS A 60 13.06 -7.50 -9.02
CA HIS A 60 14.40 -7.53 -8.44
C HIS A 60 14.61 -8.85 -7.68
N SER A 61 15.70 -9.56 -7.98
CA SER A 61 16.08 -10.81 -7.30
C SER A 61 16.46 -10.51 -5.86
N ILE A 62 15.63 -10.93 -4.91
CA ILE A 62 15.94 -10.94 -3.48
C ILE A 62 16.43 -12.33 -3.11
N CYS A 63 17.57 -12.40 -2.42
CA CYS A 63 18.11 -13.64 -1.88
C CYS A 63 18.22 -13.50 -0.36
N LEU A 64 17.66 -14.45 0.39
CA LEU A 64 17.62 -14.42 1.86
C LEU A 64 18.97 -14.78 2.52
N LYS A 65 19.95 -15.25 1.74
CA LYS A 65 21.34 -15.51 2.17
C LYS A 65 22.33 -15.07 1.09
N ARG A 66 23.53 -14.69 1.52
CA ARG A 66 24.60 -14.25 0.62
C ARG A 66 25.31 -15.46 -0.01
N GLN A 67 25.35 -15.54 -1.35
CA GLN A 67 26.33 -16.38 -2.05
C GLN A 67 27.76 -15.89 -1.74
N ARG A 68 28.69 -16.82 -1.47
CA ARG A 68 30.11 -16.52 -1.35
C ARG A 68 30.70 -16.36 -2.75
N ASP A 69 31.41 -15.26 -2.96
CA ASP A 69 31.98 -14.89 -4.25
C ASP A 69 33.12 -15.86 -4.65
N GLY A 70 32.84 -16.77 -5.59
CA GLY A 70 33.84 -17.57 -6.29
C GLY A 70 34.22 -16.91 -7.62
N PHE A 71 35.51 -16.68 -7.85
CA PHE A 71 36.00 -15.98 -9.04
C PHE A 71 35.71 -16.74 -10.34
N GLY A 72 35.10 -16.06 -11.32
CA GLY A 72 34.91 -16.59 -12.67
C GLY A 72 34.32 -15.54 -13.61
N VAL A 73 35.17 -14.88 -14.41
CA VAL A 73 34.73 -13.93 -15.44
C VAL A 73 34.22 -14.69 -16.65
N ASN A 74 32.98 -14.42 -17.10
CA ASN A 74 32.55 -14.79 -18.45
C ASN A 74 31.48 -13.81 -18.96
N PRO A 75 31.66 -13.14 -20.12
CA PRO A 75 30.71 -12.15 -20.61
C PRO A 75 29.67 -12.79 -21.55
N ASN A 76 28.40 -12.81 -21.14
CA ASN A 76 27.28 -13.05 -22.06
C ASN A 76 26.01 -12.29 -21.59
N PRO A 77 25.42 -11.39 -22.40
CA PRO A 77 24.23 -10.62 -22.01
C PRO A 77 22.95 -11.42 -22.30
N SER A 78 22.75 -12.54 -21.62
CA SER A 78 21.58 -13.40 -21.81
C SER A 78 20.36 -12.94 -20.99
N ASN A 79 19.51 -12.13 -21.62
CA ASN A 79 18.05 -12.09 -21.46
C ASN A 79 17.45 -12.19 -20.03
N TYR A 80 17.73 -11.22 -19.17
CA TYR A 80 16.86 -10.89 -18.04
C TYR A 80 16.37 -9.44 -18.15
N TYR A 81 15.27 -9.25 -18.89
CA TYR A 81 14.54 -7.98 -18.90
C TYR A 81 13.84 -7.80 -17.54
N SER A 82 14.40 -6.94 -16.69
CA SER A 82 13.83 -6.57 -15.41
C SER A 82 12.44 -5.94 -15.59
N LEU A 83 11.51 -6.29 -14.69
CA LEU A 83 10.06 -6.07 -14.84
C LEU A 83 9.65 -4.64 -14.43
N GLN A 84 10.33 -3.64 -14.96
CA GLN A 84 10.35 -2.29 -14.42
C GLN A 84 9.18 -1.42 -14.93
N GLU A 85 7.96 -1.77 -14.49
CA GLU A 85 6.74 -1.02 -14.83
C GLU A 85 6.71 0.41 -14.28
N CYS A 86 7.48 0.68 -13.22
CA CYS A 86 7.87 2.02 -12.77
C CYS A 86 9.36 1.99 -12.44
N ALA A 87 10.06 3.12 -12.55
CA ALA A 87 11.46 3.25 -12.13
C ALA A 87 11.64 2.78 -10.67
N SER A 88 12.74 2.07 -10.40
CA SER A 88 12.96 1.46 -9.09
C SER A 88 13.60 2.47 -8.13
N PRO A 89 13.03 2.71 -6.95
CA PRO A 89 13.70 3.53 -5.94
C PRO A 89 14.97 2.81 -5.41
N PHE A 90 15.06 1.49 -5.53
CA PHE A 90 16.22 0.71 -5.06
C PHE A 90 17.51 0.99 -5.82
N ASP A 91 17.43 1.56 -7.04
CA ASP A 91 18.61 1.95 -7.81
C ASP A 91 19.34 3.13 -7.14
N TYR A 92 18.61 4.04 -6.50
CA TYR A 92 19.11 5.33 -6.02
C TYR A 92 19.02 5.55 -4.50
N CYS A 93 18.02 4.97 -3.82
CA CYS A 93 17.76 5.21 -2.41
C CYS A 93 18.57 4.27 -1.51
N ASP A 94 18.96 4.76 -0.32
CA ASP A 94 19.60 3.94 0.73
C ASP A 94 18.58 3.20 1.61
N ILE A 95 17.38 3.79 1.76
CA ILE A 95 16.24 3.25 2.50
C ILE A 95 14.99 3.39 1.60
N VAL A 96 14.17 2.35 1.54
CA VAL A 96 12.87 2.37 0.84
C VAL A 96 11.81 1.85 1.80
N THR A 97 10.79 2.66 2.09
CA THR A 97 9.62 2.23 2.89
C THR A 97 8.42 2.00 1.98
N SER A 98 7.57 1.04 2.33
CA SER A 98 6.34 0.77 1.58
C SER A 98 5.23 0.23 2.46
N THR A 99 3.98 0.44 2.04
CA THR A 99 2.80 -0.17 2.67
C THR A 99 2.29 -1.34 1.84
N THR A 100 1.90 -2.41 2.50
CA THR A 100 1.65 -3.71 1.87
C THR A 100 0.23 -3.93 1.34
N HIS A 101 -0.69 -3.00 1.59
CA HIS A 101 -2.13 -3.12 1.30
C HIS A 101 -2.65 -2.25 0.14
N LYS A 102 -1.76 -1.62 -0.64
CA LYS A 102 -2.14 -0.75 -1.77
C LYS A 102 -2.09 -1.56 -3.07
N SER A 103 -1.34 -1.11 -4.08
CA SER A 103 -1.11 -1.89 -5.31
C SER A 103 -0.63 -3.31 -5.04
N LEU A 104 0.25 -3.50 -4.03
CA LEU A 104 0.76 -4.80 -3.58
C LEU A 104 -0.32 -5.82 -3.16
N ARG A 105 -1.55 -5.37 -2.86
CA ARG A 105 -2.73 -6.22 -2.57
C ARG A 105 -2.55 -7.23 -1.41
N GLY A 106 -1.63 -6.95 -0.48
CA GLY A 106 -1.41 -7.72 0.74
C GLY A 106 -2.15 -7.18 1.97
N PRO A 107 -1.85 -7.69 3.18
CA PRO A 107 -2.49 -7.27 4.42
C PRO A 107 -2.09 -5.84 4.85
N ARG A 108 -2.80 -5.25 5.81
CA ARG A 108 -2.52 -3.88 6.30
C ARG A 108 -1.28 -3.81 7.19
N GLY A 109 -0.16 -3.38 6.62
CA GLY A 109 1.02 -2.95 7.36
C GLY A 109 2.06 -2.26 6.47
N GLY A 110 3.34 -2.35 6.85
CA GLY A 110 4.46 -1.82 6.09
C GLY A 110 5.72 -2.69 6.11
N ILE A 111 6.68 -2.32 5.26
CA ILE A 111 8.02 -2.91 5.14
C ILE A 111 9.02 -1.76 5.05
N ILE A 112 10.20 -1.94 5.66
CA ILE A 112 11.36 -1.06 5.54
C ILE A 112 12.49 -1.88 4.91
N PHE A 113 12.94 -1.46 3.73
CA PHE A 113 14.14 -1.98 3.09
C PHE A 113 15.30 -1.01 3.32
N TYR A 114 16.51 -1.55 3.46
CA TYR A 114 17.73 -0.79 3.68
C TYR A 114 18.92 -1.43 2.99
N ARG A 115 19.87 -0.61 2.53
CA ARG A 115 21.13 -1.12 1.98
C ARG A 115 22.01 -1.74 3.07
N LYS A 116 22.77 -2.76 2.67
CA LYS A 116 23.76 -3.48 3.46
C LYS A 116 25.07 -3.59 2.66
N GLY A 117 26.18 -3.86 3.32
CA GLY A 117 27.49 -4.03 2.68
C GLY A 117 28.19 -2.70 2.37
N THR A 118 29.14 -2.70 1.44
CA THR A 118 30.01 -1.56 1.16
C THR A 118 29.30 -0.45 0.39
N LYS A 119 29.52 0.81 0.77
CA LYS A 119 29.04 2.00 0.06
C LYS A 119 29.79 2.17 -1.27
N LEU A 120 29.06 2.57 -2.31
CA LEU A 120 29.66 3.02 -3.57
C LEU A 120 30.50 4.27 -3.31
N ARG A 121 31.77 4.27 -3.70
CA ARG A 121 32.66 5.43 -3.57
C ARG A 121 32.14 6.56 -4.46
N LYS A 122 31.76 7.69 -3.86
CA LYS A 122 31.50 8.94 -4.59
C LYS A 122 32.82 9.47 -5.14
N GLN A 123 32.93 9.64 -6.46
CA GLN A 123 34.05 10.38 -7.05
C GLN A 123 34.04 11.82 -6.52
N GLY A 124 35.21 12.34 -6.13
CA GLY A 124 35.40 13.73 -5.68
C GLY A 124 35.32 13.99 -4.18
N VAL A 125 35.05 13.00 -3.33
CA VAL A 125 35.15 13.18 -1.85
C VAL A 125 36.60 12.98 -1.42
N HIS A 126 37.27 14.07 -1.03
CA HIS A 126 38.62 14.00 -0.45
C HIS A 126 38.60 13.32 0.93
N HIS A 127 39.65 12.55 1.20
CA HIS A 127 39.75 11.70 2.38
C HIS A 127 40.00 12.48 3.69
N THR A 128 39.00 12.52 4.58
CA THR A 128 39.20 12.75 6.04
C THR A 128 38.30 11.93 6.96
N ASP A 129 37.28 11.23 6.45
CA ASP A 129 36.44 10.35 7.30
C ASP A 129 37.10 8.96 7.47
N GLU A 130 37.66 8.70 8.66
CA GLU A 130 38.04 7.35 9.13
C GLU A 130 36.82 6.46 9.46
N GLY A 131 35.66 6.76 8.87
CA GLY A 131 34.43 6.01 9.06
C GLY A 131 34.42 4.71 8.27
N SER A 132 33.77 3.68 8.83
CA SER A 132 33.51 2.42 8.13
C SER A 132 32.83 2.68 6.78
N ASN A 133 33.46 2.21 5.69
CA ASN A 133 32.95 2.36 4.32
C ASN A 133 31.73 1.45 4.04
N ASN A 134 31.14 0.83 5.07
CA ASN A 134 29.93 0.02 4.97
C ASN A 134 28.68 0.81 5.36
N TYR A 135 27.53 0.32 4.91
CA TYR A 135 26.21 0.72 5.40
C TYR A 135 26.00 0.21 6.81
N ASP A 136 25.61 1.13 7.69
CA ASP A 136 25.23 0.91 9.07
C ASP A 136 23.79 1.44 9.22
N LEU A 137 22.87 0.64 8.68
CA LEU A 137 21.43 0.90 8.63
C LEU A 137 20.62 -0.22 9.29
N GLU A 138 21.08 -1.47 9.17
CA GLU A 138 20.39 -2.67 9.65
C GLU A 138 20.10 -2.62 11.16
N GLU A 139 21.14 -2.49 11.99
CA GLU A 139 20.99 -2.46 13.45
C GLU A 139 20.14 -1.28 13.89
N LYS A 140 20.37 -0.10 13.31
CA LYS A 140 19.63 1.14 13.63
C LYS A 140 18.15 1.05 13.29
N ILE A 141 17.80 0.51 12.12
CA ILE A 141 16.40 0.37 11.69
C ILE A 141 15.71 -0.73 12.49
N ASN A 142 16.36 -1.87 12.70
CA ASN A 142 15.80 -2.95 13.51
C ASN A 142 15.56 -2.47 14.96
N PHE A 143 16.53 -1.79 15.58
CA PHE A 143 16.40 -1.18 16.91
C PHE A 143 15.28 -0.13 16.97
N ALA A 144 15.18 0.73 15.95
CA ALA A 144 14.14 1.74 15.86
C ALA A 144 12.74 1.13 15.80
N VAL A 145 12.56 -0.02 15.11
CA VAL A 145 11.31 -0.78 15.14
C VAL A 145 11.10 -1.40 16.53
N PHE A 146 12.04 -2.23 16.99
CA PHE A 146 12.02 -2.87 18.30
C PHE A 146 13.43 -2.90 18.90
N PRO A 147 13.64 -2.43 20.15
CA PRO A 147 12.63 -2.12 21.16
C PRO A 147 12.14 -0.66 21.18
N SER A 148 12.59 0.22 20.26
CA SER A 148 12.41 1.67 20.44
C SER A 148 10.99 2.21 20.21
N LEU A 149 10.20 1.65 19.28
CA LEU A 149 8.89 2.20 18.91
C LEU A 149 7.72 1.20 19.02
N GLN A 150 7.99 -0.09 18.81
CA GLN A 150 6.97 -1.14 18.81
C GLN A 150 7.26 -2.20 19.88
N GLY A 151 6.21 -2.94 20.26
CA GLY A 151 6.28 -4.10 21.14
C GLY A 151 6.34 -5.41 20.36
N GLY A 152 5.50 -6.38 20.75
CA GLY A 152 5.46 -7.70 20.10
C GLY A 152 4.99 -7.65 18.63
N PRO A 153 5.60 -8.44 17.73
CA PRO A 153 5.24 -8.46 16.32
C PRO A 153 3.89 -9.15 16.05
N HIS A 154 3.13 -8.63 15.09
CA HIS A 154 1.88 -9.24 14.63
C HIS A 154 2.16 -10.39 13.65
N ASN A 155 2.44 -11.58 14.18
CA ASN A 155 2.85 -12.75 13.37
C ASN A 155 1.80 -13.20 12.34
N ASN A 156 0.51 -13.00 12.63
CA ASN A 156 -0.58 -13.22 11.66
C ASN A 156 -0.48 -12.29 10.43
N TYR A 157 -0.09 -11.02 10.64
CA TYR A 157 0.20 -10.09 9.54
C TYR A 157 1.43 -10.53 8.74
N ILE A 158 2.50 -10.98 9.41
CA ILE A 158 3.73 -11.44 8.76
C ILE A 158 3.46 -12.67 7.88
N ALA A 159 2.69 -13.64 8.38
CA ALA A 159 2.27 -14.82 7.60
C ALA A 159 1.43 -14.45 6.37
N ALA A 160 0.42 -13.59 6.54
CA ALA A 160 -0.39 -13.09 5.41
C ALA A 160 0.44 -12.26 4.41
N LEU A 161 1.47 -11.56 4.87
CA LEU A 161 2.38 -10.82 4.01
C LEU A 161 3.26 -11.77 3.18
N ALA A 162 3.77 -12.85 3.76
CA ALA A 162 4.55 -13.84 3.01
C ALA A 162 3.73 -14.45 1.85
N ILE A 163 2.45 -14.75 2.09
CA ILE A 163 1.51 -15.20 1.05
C ILE A 163 1.35 -14.13 -0.04
N ALA A 164 1.13 -12.86 0.33
CA ALA A 164 1.00 -11.76 -0.63
C ALA A 164 2.28 -11.55 -1.45
N LEU A 165 3.47 -11.64 -0.83
CA LEU A 165 4.75 -11.54 -1.54
C LEU A 165 4.96 -12.71 -2.53
N LYS A 166 4.51 -13.92 -2.18
CA LYS A 166 4.49 -15.06 -3.12
C LYS A 166 3.57 -14.79 -4.32
N GLN A 167 2.39 -14.21 -4.11
CA GLN A 167 1.50 -13.80 -5.21
C GLN A 167 2.09 -12.67 -6.07
N VAL A 168 2.80 -11.71 -5.47
CA VAL A 168 3.43 -10.59 -6.19
C VAL A 168 4.55 -11.04 -7.14
N ALA A 169 5.18 -12.19 -6.86
CA ALA A 169 6.24 -12.76 -7.68
C ALA A 169 5.74 -13.51 -8.94
N THR A 170 4.43 -13.69 -9.14
CA THR A 170 3.89 -14.48 -10.26
C THR A 170 3.68 -13.66 -11.53
N PRO A 171 3.72 -14.28 -12.73
CA PRO A 171 3.51 -13.56 -13.99
C PRO A 171 2.08 -12.99 -14.13
N GLU A 172 1.07 -13.60 -13.48
CA GLU A 172 -0.30 -13.08 -13.45
C GLU A 172 -0.37 -11.75 -12.69
N TYR A 173 0.37 -11.60 -11.60
CA TYR A 173 0.45 -10.34 -10.87
C TYR A 173 1.14 -9.24 -11.71
N LYS A 174 2.14 -9.59 -12.51
CA LYS A 174 2.71 -8.67 -13.51
C LYS A 174 1.65 -8.25 -14.53
N ALA A 175 0.92 -9.21 -15.13
CA ALA A 175 -0.14 -8.90 -16.09
C ALA A 175 -1.23 -7.98 -15.49
N TYR A 176 -1.62 -8.22 -14.23
CA TYR A 176 -2.49 -7.36 -13.45
C TYR A 176 -1.93 -5.93 -13.30
N MET A 177 -0.66 -5.75 -12.91
CA MET A 177 -0.07 -4.41 -12.79
C MET A 177 0.00 -3.67 -14.14
N ASN A 178 0.17 -4.39 -15.25
CA ASN A 178 0.15 -3.81 -16.59
C ASN A 178 -1.28 -3.41 -17.00
N GLN A 179 -2.30 -4.17 -16.61
CA GLN A 179 -3.71 -3.80 -16.75
C GLN A 179 -4.06 -2.58 -15.88
N VAL A 180 -3.54 -2.48 -14.64
CA VAL A 180 -3.74 -1.32 -13.74
C VAL A 180 -3.27 -0.02 -14.39
N LYS A 181 -2.09 -0.01 -15.02
CA LYS A 181 -1.56 1.13 -15.77
C LYS A 181 -2.39 1.44 -17.02
N ARG A 182 -2.72 0.44 -17.85
CA ARG A 182 -3.57 0.62 -19.04
C ARG A 182 -4.95 1.20 -18.69
N ASN A 183 -5.57 0.70 -17.62
CA ASN A 183 -6.83 1.21 -17.09
C ASN A 183 -6.73 2.66 -16.61
N ALA A 184 -5.62 3.03 -15.95
CA ALA A 184 -5.40 4.40 -15.51
C ALA A 184 -5.24 5.36 -16.69
N GLN A 185 -4.52 4.94 -17.73
CA GLN A 185 -4.38 5.71 -18.97
C GLN A 185 -5.70 5.79 -19.76
N ALA A 186 -6.48 4.70 -19.80
CA ALA A 186 -7.81 4.69 -20.41
C ALA A 186 -8.73 5.70 -19.72
N LEU A 187 -8.84 5.65 -18.39
CA LEU A 187 -9.62 6.62 -17.61
C LEU A 187 -9.12 8.06 -17.80
N ALA A 188 -7.80 8.28 -17.85
CA ALA A 188 -7.24 9.61 -18.10
C ALA A 188 -7.63 10.14 -19.49
N ASN A 189 -7.44 9.34 -20.53
CA ASN A 189 -7.83 9.66 -21.90
C ASN A 189 -9.34 9.90 -22.03
N ALA A 190 -10.15 9.08 -21.34
CA ALA A 190 -11.60 9.18 -21.28
C ALA A 190 -12.06 10.54 -20.74
N LEU A 191 -11.47 10.99 -19.62
CA LEU A 191 -11.76 12.27 -18.99
C LEU A 191 -11.25 13.44 -19.84
N LEU A 192 -10.06 13.35 -20.43
CA LEU A 192 -9.50 14.40 -21.30
C LEU A 192 -10.36 14.64 -22.55
N ARG A 193 -10.87 13.58 -23.21
CA ARG A 193 -11.81 13.73 -24.34
C ARG A 193 -13.13 14.39 -23.93
N ARG A 194 -13.55 14.19 -22.67
CA ARG A 194 -14.71 14.85 -22.04
C ARG A 194 -14.40 16.27 -21.52
N LYS A 195 -13.25 16.84 -21.90
CA LYS A 195 -12.74 18.19 -21.54
C LYS A 195 -12.47 18.38 -20.04
N CYS A 196 -12.29 17.30 -19.29
CA CYS A 196 -11.87 17.35 -17.89
C CYS A 196 -10.38 17.71 -17.79
N ARG A 197 -10.02 18.55 -16.81
CA ARG A 197 -8.63 18.95 -16.56
C ARG A 197 -7.95 17.97 -15.61
N LEU A 198 -6.93 17.26 -16.07
CA LEU A 198 -6.07 16.44 -15.20
C LEU A 198 -4.83 17.24 -14.80
N VAL A 199 -4.41 17.11 -13.55
CA VAL A 199 -3.06 17.55 -13.14
C VAL A 199 -2.04 16.73 -13.93
N THR A 200 -0.96 17.39 -14.39
CA THR A 200 0.01 16.90 -15.38
C THR A 200 -0.56 16.42 -16.74
N GLY A 201 -1.88 16.52 -16.97
CA GLY A 201 -2.51 16.18 -18.26
C GLY A 201 -2.59 14.68 -18.58
N GLY A 202 -2.34 13.79 -17.60
CA GLY A 202 -2.29 12.33 -17.82
C GLY A 202 -1.86 11.57 -16.58
N THR A 203 -1.36 10.33 -16.73
CA THR A 203 -0.74 9.56 -15.65
C THR A 203 0.21 8.50 -16.19
N ASP A 204 1.33 8.27 -15.50
CA ASP A 204 2.26 7.17 -15.81
C ASP A 204 2.11 5.97 -14.86
N ASN A 205 1.12 6.01 -13.95
CA ASN A 205 0.99 5.05 -12.85
C ASN A 205 -0.45 4.56 -12.63
N HIS A 206 -0.85 4.28 -11.37
CA HIS A 206 -2.10 3.63 -11.00
C HIS A 206 -3.22 4.60 -10.56
N LEU A 207 -2.94 5.92 -10.58
CA LEU A 207 -3.90 6.95 -10.16
C LEU A 207 -3.84 8.17 -11.08
N LEU A 208 -4.91 8.95 -11.06
CA LEU A 208 -4.95 10.28 -11.65
C LEU A 208 -5.51 11.30 -10.65
N LEU A 209 -5.25 12.57 -10.94
CA LEU A 209 -5.68 13.70 -10.14
C LEU A 209 -6.50 14.65 -11.02
N TRP A 210 -7.82 14.62 -10.86
CA TRP A 210 -8.75 15.44 -11.62
C TRP A 210 -8.94 16.79 -10.89
N ASP A 211 -8.61 17.86 -11.59
CA ASP A 211 -8.89 19.23 -11.19
C ASP A 211 -10.33 19.63 -11.56
N LEU A 212 -11.15 19.89 -10.55
CA LEU A 212 -12.55 20.30 -10.71
C LEU A 212 -12.72 21.83 -10.84
N THR A 213 -11.64 22.62 -10.86
CA THR A 213 -11.68 24.09 -10.88
C THR A 213 -12.53 24.63 -12.02
N GLY A 214 -12.36 24.11 -13.24
CA GLY A 214 -13.10 24.48 -14.45
C GLY A 214 -14.58 24.08 -14.45
N LEU A 215 -15.00 23.17 -13.56
CA LEU A 215 -16.41 22.80 -13.36
C LEU A 215 -17.10 23.65 -12.28
N GLY A 216 -16.35 24.50 -11.56
CA GLY A 216 -16.87 25.39 -10.52
C GLY A 216 -17.31 24.70 -9.21
N ILE A 217 -17.23 23.37 -9.15
CA ILE A 217 -17.59 22.53 -7.99
C ILE A 217 -16.42 22.36 -7.00
N THR A 218 -16.73 22.02 -5.76
CA THR A 218 -15.71 21.66 -4.74
C THR A 218 -15.50 20.15 -4.70
N GLY A 219 -14.28 19.71 -4.36
CA GLY A 219 -13.97 18.29 -4.19
C GLY A 219 -14.79 17.64 -3.08
N LYS A 220 -15.16 18.40 -2.04
CA LYS A 220 -16.00 17.93 -0.94
C LYS A 220 -17.46 17.68 -1.35
N ASN A 221 -18.04 18.58 -2.15
CA ASN A 221 -19.41 18.41 -2.65
C ASN A 221 -19.48 17.26 -3.67
N PHE A 222 -18.49 17.17 -4.57
CA PHE A 222 -18.40 16.11 -5.56
C PHE A 222 -18.14 14.73 -4.93
N GLU A 223 -17.23 14.62 -3.95
CA GLU A 223 -17.01 13.40 -3.15
C GLU A 223 -18.32 12.93 -2.51
N LYS A 224 -19.15 13.84 -1.98
CA LYS A 224 -20.43 13.47 -1.35
C LYS A 224 -21.49 13.00 -2.33
N VAL A 225 -21.56 13.59 -3.54
CA VAL A 225 -22.45 13.10 -4.61
C VAL A 225 -22.01 11.72 -5.10
N CYS A 226 -20.69 11.50 -5.22
CA CYS A 226 -20.14 10.20 -5.58
C CYS A 226 -20.46 9.14 -4.51
N GLU A 227 -20.29 9.46 -3.22
CA GLU A 227 -20.63 8.57 -2.10
C GLU A 227 -22.12 8.16 -2.11
N LEU A 228 -23.05 9.09 -2.37
CA LEU A 228 -24.48 8.78 -2.48
C LEU A 228 -24.85 8.00 -3.76
N ALA A 229 -23.93 7.91 -4.72
CA ALA A 229 -24.05 7.16 -5.95
C ALA A 229 -23.18 5.88 -5.99
N ASP A 230 -22.72 5.42 -4.81
CA ASP A 230 -21.83 4.25 -4.61
C ASP A 230 -20.49 4.31 -5.36
N ILE A 231 -20.03 5.51 -5.71
CA ILE A 231 -18.71 5.79 -6.26
C ILE A 231 -17.78 6.25 -5.13
N THR A 232 -16.92 5.36 -4.63
CA THR A 232 -15.94 5.73 -3.59
C THR A 232 -14.68 6.34 -4.22
N LEU A 233 -14.41 7.60 -3.89
CA LEU A 233 -13.19 8.33 -4.24
C LEU A 233 -12.77 9.29 -3.12
N ASN A 234 -11.68 10.04 -3.30
CA ASN A 234 -11.13 10.91 -2.27
C ASN A 234 -10.84 12.32 -2.81
N LYS A 235 -11.44 13.35 -2.18
CA LYS A 235 -11.04 14.76 -2.37
C LYS A 235 -9.59 14.96 -1.94
N THR A 236 -8.85 15.78 -2.69
CA THR A 236 -7.44 16.04 -2.40
C THR A 236 -7.04 17.44 -2.85
N ALA A 237 -5.92 17.93 -2.31
CA ALA A 237 -5.38 19.23 -2.66
C ALA A 237 -4.76 19.20 -4.07
N ILE A 238 -4.98 20.27 -4.83
CA ILE A 238 -4.25 20.56 -6.07
C ILE A 238 -3.40 21.82 -5.91
N PHE A 239 -2.45 22.02 -6.83
CA PHE A 239 -1.64 23.24 -6.85
C PHE A 239 -2.54 24.48 -6.99
N GLY A 240 -2.41 25.42 -6.06
CA GLY A 240 -3.24 26.63 -5.98
C GLY A 240 -4.48 26.53 -5.08
N ASP A 241 -4.70 25.41 -4.38
CA ASP A 241 -5.74 25.35 -3.33
C ASP A 241 -5.31 26.15 -2.09
N ASN A 242 -6.12 27.15 -1.71
CA ASN A 242 -5.86 28.05 -0.57
C ASN A 242 -6.23 27.39 0.78
N GLY A 243 -5.55 26.29 1.12
CA GLY A 243 -5.68 25.58 2.39
C GLY A 243 -6.82 24.55 2.43
N ALA A 244 -6.94 23.86 3.57
CA ALA A 244 -7.74 22.63 3.72
C ALA A 244 -9.27 22.80 3.55
N LEU A 245 -9.79 24.04 3.59
CA LEU A 245 -11.22 24.34 3.54
C LEU A 245 -11.83 24.22 2.13
N SER A 246 -11.03 24.38 1.08
CA SER A 246 -11.49 24.49 -0.31
C SER A 246 -10.69 23.60 -1.26
N LEU A 247 -10.61 22.30 -0.96
CA LEU A 247 -9.98 21.32 -1.85
C LEU A 247 -10.76 21.20 -3.17
N ARG A 248 -10.08 21.37 -4.30
CA ARG A 248 -10.70 21.35 -5.66
C ARG A 248 -10.28 20.17 -6.52
N GLY A 249 -9.43 19.28 -6.00
CA GLY A 249 -9.07 18.03 -6.66
C GLY A 249 -9.85 16.82 -6.15
N VAL A 250 -9.89 15.78 -6.98
CA VAL A 250 -10.12 14.39 -6.54
C VAL A 250 -9.04 13.46 -7.09
N ARG A 251 -8.66 12.49 -6.26
CA ARG A 251 -7.74 11.41 -6.61
C ARG A 251 -8.54 10.15 -6.88
N ILE A 252 -8.35 9.57 -8.06
CA ILE A 252 -9.02 8.35 -8.52
C ILE A 252 -7.94 7.33 -8.86
N GLY A 253 -8.11 6.08 -8.42
CA GLY A 253 -7.13 5.01 -8.63
C GLY A 253 -7.77 3.74 -9.19
N THR A 254 -7.03 3.03 -10.04
CA THR A 254 -7.51 1.85 -10.78
C THR A 254 -7.29 0.47 -10.13
N PRO A 255 -6.39 0.24 -9.13
CA PRO A 255 -6.10 -1.10 -8.62
C PRO A 255 -7.31 -1.91 -8.13
N ALA A 256 -8.28 -1.28 -7.45
CA ALA A 256 -9.42 -1.97 -6.86
C ALA A 256 -10.37 -2.57 -7.92
N MET A 257 -10.81 -1.76 -8.89
CA MET A 257 -11.68 -2.26 -9.97
C MET A 257 -10.92 -3.18 -10.93
N THR A 258 -9.63 -2.94 -11.18
CA THR A 258 -8.79 -3.86 -11.97
C THR A 258 -8.64 -5.23 -11.28
N THR A 259 -8.57 -5.26 -9.94
CA THR A 259 -8.56 -6.50 -9.14
C THR A 259 -9.87 -7.29 -9.27
N ARG A 260 -10.99 -6.63 -9.61
CA ARG A 260 -12.29 -7.27 -9.91
C ARG A 260 -12.46 -7.66 -11.38
N GLY A 261 -11.43 -7.48 -12.22
CA GLY A 261 -11.43 -7.84 -13.63
C GLY A 261 -11.76 -6.73 -14.62
N CYS A 262 -11.97 -5.48 -14.17
CA CYS A 262 -12.24 -4.37 -15.10
C CYS A 262 -11.05 -4.10 -16.06
N VAL A 263 -11.37 -3.85 -17.33
CA VAL A 263 -10.44 -3.51 -18.41
C VAL A 263 -10.69 -2.09 -18.95
N GLU A 264 -9.99 -1.67 -20.02
CA GLU A 264 -9.99 -0.28 -20.48
C GLU A 264 -11.40 0.25 -20.85
N THR A 265 -12.26 -0.57 -21.44
CA THR A 265 -13.65 -0.22 -21.78
C THR A 265 -14.54 0.01 -20.57
N ASP A 266 -14.24 -0.68 -19.46
CA ASP A 266 -14.95 -0.50 -18.19
C ASP A 266 -14.55 0.84 -17.56
N PHE A 267 -13.28 1.23 -17.70
CA PHE A 267 -12.80 2.52 -17.25
C PHE A 267 -13.30 3.71 -18.09
N GLU A 268 -13.64 3.51 -19.37
CA GLU A 268 -14.44 4.49 -20.14
C GLU A 268 -15.85 4.67 -19.56
N THR A 269 -16.51 3.57 -19.17
CA THR A 269 -17.84 3.61 -18.54
C THR A 269 -17.80 4.29 -17.17
N ILE A 270 -16.75 4.02 -16.38
CA ILE A 270 -16.49 4.71 -15.10
C ILE A 270 -16.28 6.21 -15.33
N ALA A 271 -15.64 6.64 -16.43
CA ALA A 271 -15.50 8.05 -16.76
C ALA A 271 -16.86 8.75 -16.99
N ASP A 272 -17.83 8.05 -17.58
CA ASP A 272 -19.19 8.58 -17.76
C ASP A 272 -19.97 8.69 -16.45
N PHE A 273 -19.84 7.71 -15.55
CA PHE A 273 -20.41 7.81 -14.19
C PHE A 273 -19.84 8.99 -13.40
N LEU A 274 -18.52 9.17 -13.47
CA LEU A 274 -17.81 10.29 -12.86
C LEU A 274 -18.25 11.65 -13.43
N LEU A 275 -18.44 11.74 -14.76
CA LEU A 275 -18.94 12.96 -15.41
C LEU A 275 -20.40 13.25 -15.02
N ARG A 276 -21.27 12.23 -14.95
CA ARG A 276 -22.67 12.38 -14.51
C ARG A 276 -22.74 12.84 -13.05
N ALA A 277 -21.94 12.28 -12.16
CA ALA A 277 -21.81 12.77 -10.78
C ALA A 277 -21.38 14.25 -10.72
N ALA A 278 -20.47 14.67 -11.61
CA ALA A 278 -19.98 16.05 -11.65
C ALA A 278 -21.07 17.03 -12.16
N GLN A 279 -21.87 16.62 -13.13
CA GLN A 279 -23.03 17.36 -13.62
C GLN A 279 -24.09 17.54 -12.52
N ILE A 280 -24.44 16.46 -11.80
CA ILE A 280 -25.38 16.50 -10.67
C ILE A 280 -24.85 17.46 -9.59
N THR A 281 -23.57 17.32 -9.22
CA THR A 281 -22.90 18.23 -8.27
C THR A 281 -23.02 19.69 -8.71
N ALA A 282 -22.79 19.98 -9.99
CA ALA A 282 -22.87 21.33 -10.53
C ALA A 282 -24.30 21.89 -10.50
N SER A 283 -25.33 21.08 -10.76
CA SER A 283 -26.73 21.52 -10.66
C SER A 283 -27.13 21.83 -9.23
N VAL A 284 -26.92 20.88 -8.31
CA VAL A 284 -27.26 21.06 -6.89
C VAL A 284 -26.50 22.25 -6.29
N GLN A 285 -25.24 22.45 -6.65
CA GLN A 285 -24.43 23.57 -6.16
C GLN A 285 -24.85 24.93 -6.76
N ARG A 286 -25.50 24.95 -7.93
CA ARG A 286 -26.08 26.15 -8.54
C ARG A 286 -27.41 26.52 -7.89
N GLU A 287 -28.20 25.52 -7.51
CA GLU A 287 -29.54 25.69 -6.92
C GLU A 287 -29.48 25.98 -5.41
N HIS A 288 -28.61 25.28 -4.67
CA HIS A 288 -28.49 25.35 -3.20
C HIS A 288 -27.20 26.02 -2.70
N GLY A 289 -26.31 26.43 -3.61
CA GLY A 289 -25.05 27.09 -3.25
C GLY A 289 -23.92 26.12 -2.87
N LYS A 290 -22.75 26.69 -2.51
CA LYS A 290 -21.52 25.93 -2.25
C LYS A 290 -21.36 25.43 -0.81
N PHE A 291 -22.04 26.06 0.14
CA PHE A 291 -21.89 25.74 1.56
C PHE A 291 -22.51 24.38 1.87
N GLN A 292 -21.79 23.56 2.66
CA GLN A 292 -22.17 22.16 2.89
C GLN A 292 -23.60 22.00 3.42
N LYS A 293 -24.01 22.87 4.35
CA LYS A 293 -25.33 22.77 5.02
C LYS A 293 -26.47 22.85 4.00
N ASP A 294 -26.35 23.77 3.05
CA ASP A 294 -27.39 24.07 2.08
C ASP A 294 -27.29 23.10 0.89
N PHE A 295 -26.07 22.80 0.43
CA PHE A 295 -25.79 21.77 -0.57
C PHE A 295 -26.38 20.40 -0.18
N MET A 296 -26.24 19.99 1.08
CA MET A 296 -26.80 18.73 1.59
C MET A 296 -28.34 18.65 1.51
N GLN A 297 -29.05 19.79 1.49
CA GLN A 297 -30.52 19.79 1.35
C GLN A 297 -30.92 19.37 -0.07
N GLY A 298 -30.24 19.88 -1.10
CA GLY A 298 -30.49 19.53 -2.51
C GLY A 298 -30.06 18.12 -2.92
N LEU A 299 -29.39 17.38 -2.04
CA LEU A 299 -29.11 15.95 -2.20
C LEU A 299 -30.28 15.07 -1.73
N GLN A 300 -31.17 15.59 -0.86
CA GLN A 300 -32.27 14.80 -0.30
C GLN A 300 -33.28 14.43 -1.40
N ASN A 301 -33.56 13.13 -1.53
CA ASN A 301 -34.48 12.58 -2.54
C ASN A 301 -34.15 12.97 -4.00
N ASN A 302 -32.89 13.31 -4.29
CA ASN A 302 -32.46 13.71 -5.62
C ASN A 302 -32.51 12.52 -6.60
N LYS A 303 -33.41 12.60 -7.59
CA LYS A 303 -33.69 11.49 -8.52
C LYS A 303 -32.50 11.15 -9.43
N ASP A 304 -31.70 12.14 -9.83
CA ASP A 304 -30.52 11.89 -10.68
C ASP A 304 -29.45 11.08 -9.93
N ILE A 305 -29.30 11.29 -8.62
CA ILE A 305 -28.40 10.50 -7.77
C ILE A 305 -28.88 9.06 -7.68
N VAL A 306 -30.18 8.83 -7.48
CA VAL A 306 -30.76 7.47 -7.43
C VAL A 306 -30.61 6.76 -8.78
N GLU A 307 -30.86 7.45 -9.90
CA GLU A 307 -30.63 6.89 -11.25
C GLU A 307 -29.15 6.51 -11.47
N LEU A 308 -28.23 7.40 -11.10
CA LEU A 308 -26.79 7.14 -11.22
C LEU A 308 -26.37 5.96 -10.33
N ARG A 309 -26.80 5.92 -9.07
CA ARG A 309 -26.49 4.83 -8.13
C ARG A 309 -26.95 3.49 -8.69
N ASN A 310 -28.20 3.38 -9.13
CA ASN A 310 -28.75 2.15 -9.71
C ASN A 310 -27.94 1.67 -10.94
N ARG A 311 -27.39 2.60 -11.73
CA ARG A 311 -26.51 2.28 -12.88
C ARG A 311 -25.12 1.84 -12.45
N VAL A 312 -24.53 2.49 -11.44
CA VAL A 312 -23.24 2.14 -10.84
C VAL A 312 -23.31 0.76 -10.17
N GLU A 313 -24.33 0.51 -9.34
CA GLU A 313 -24.63 -0.78 -8.74
C GLU A 313 -24.73 -1.87 -9.81
N LYS A 314 -25.62 -1.69 -10.81
CA LYS A 314 -25.85 -2.67 -11.89
C LYS A 314 -24.58 -3.00 -12.68
N PHE A 315 -23.71 -2.01 -12.89
CA PHE A 315 -22.40 -2.23 -13.52
C PHE A 315 -21.44 -2.97 -12.57
N ALA A 316 -21.34 -2.54 -11.31
CA ALA A 316 -20.46 -3.14 -10.32
C ALA A 316 -20.81 -4.60 -9.97
N TYR A 317 -22.07 -5.02 -10.12
CA TYR A 317 -22.50 -6.41 -9.94
C TYR A 317 -22.11 -7.36 -11.09
N GLN A 318 -21.55 -6.86 -12.21
CA GLN A 318 -21.09 -7.70 -13.33
C GLN A 318 -19.71 -8.33 -13.09
N PHE A 319 -19.01 -7.89 -12.05
CA PHE A 319 -17.62 -8.23 -11.77
C PHE A 319 -17.52 -9.11 -10.51
N GLU A 320 -16.60 -10.06 -10.49
CA GLU A 320 -16.31 -10.89 -9.32
C GLU A 320 -15.77 -10.04 -8.14
N MET A 321 -15.81 -10.58 -6.93
CA MET A 321 -15.22 -9.94 -5.75
C MET A 321 -14.26 -10.92 -5.05
N PRO A 322 -12.94 -10.68 -5.08
CA PRO A 322 -12.01 -11.57 -4.41
C PRO A 322 -12.04 -11.37 -2.88
N GLY A 323 -11.96 -12.47 -2.14
CA GLY A 323 -11.82 -12.48 -0.68
C GLY A 323 -13.01 -13.07 0.08
N TYR A 324 -14.10 -13.41 -0.61
CA TYR A 324 -15.22 -14.22 -0.13
C TYR A 324 -15.89 -14.92 -1.32
N ASP A 325 -16.66 -15.98 -1.03
CA ASP A 325 -17.52 -16.71 -1.99
C ASP A 325 -18.97 -16.19 -1.92
#